data_AF-A0A8C7WUN1-F1
#
_entry.id   AF-A0A8C7WUN1-F1
#
_cell.length_a   1.000
_cell.length_b   1.000
_cell.length_c   1.000
_cell.angle_alpha   90.00
_cell.angle_beta   90.00
_cell.angle_gamma   90.00
#
_symmetry.space_group_name_H-M   'P 1'
#
loop_
_entity.id
_entity.type
_entity.pdbx_description
1 polymer ?
#
loop_
_entity_poly.entity_id
_entity_poly.type
_entity_poly.pdbx_seq_one_letter_code
_entity_poly.pdbx_strand_id
1 'polypeptide(L)'
;MGRKTWFSIPEKNRPLQNRINIVLSRQLKAPPAGAHFVAADFAAALNLVDSELAERADQVWIIGGSSIYKEIMESQAPRRLIVTRVQKQFECDTFFPEIRPEQFRLLPESFRRRTAFPTSLRSTRASSSDGGLGGGIKMLIKSF
;
A
#
# COMPACT_ATOMS: atom_id res chain seq x y z
N MET A 1 6.02 -2.99 -4.96
CA MET A 1 6.33 -2.57 -3.56
C MET A 1 7.79 -2.19 -3.44
N GLY A 2 8.20 -1.40 -2.46
CA GLY A 2 9.61 -1.02 -2.28
C GLY A 2 10.47 -2.10 -1.62
N ARG A 3 11.79 -2.05 -1.83
CA ARG A 3 12.76 -2.99 -1.22
C ARG A 3 12.57 -3.16 0.29
N LYS A 4 12.45 -2.08 1.06
CA LYS A 4 12.27 -2.15 2.52
C LYS A 4 10.97 -2.86 2.91
N THR A 5 9.88 -2.57 2.18
CA THR A 5 8.58 -3.24 2.36
C THR A 5 8.65 -4.73 2.07
N TRP A 6 9.37 -5.14 1.01
CA TRP A 6 9.58 -6.55 0.71
C TRP A 6 10.25 -7.28 1.89
N PHE A 7 11.33 -6.71 2.43
CA PHE A 7 12.06 -7.34 3.53
C PHE A 7 11.36 -7.23 4.89
N SER A 8 10.37 -6.34 5.06
CA SER A 8 9.54 -6.30 6.28
C SER A 8 8.46 -7.38 6.31
N ILE A 9 8.12 -8.00 5.17
CA ILE A 9 7.17 -9.10 5.11
C ILE A 9 7.88 -10.38 5.61
N PRO A 10 7.30 -11.11 6.59
CA PRO A 10 7.87 -12.37 7.08
C PRO A 10 8.13 -13.37 5.94
N GLU A 11 9.23 -14.12 5.99
CA GLU A 11 9.65 -14.97 4.86
C GLU A 11 8.60 -16.00 4.47
N LYS A 12 7.90 -16.58 5.44
CA LYS A 12 6.79 -17.53 5.22
C LYS A 12 5.60 -16.93 4.46
N ASN A 13 5.50 -15.61 4.41
CA ASN A 13 4.48 -14.85 3.70
C ASN A 13 4.99 -14.28 2.37
N ARG A 14 6.25 -14.59 1.97
CA ARG A 14 6.84 -14.19 0.69
C ARG A 14 6.94 -15.40 -0.26
N PRO A 15 6.62 -15.23 -1.56
CA PRO A 15 5.87 -14.12 -2.10
C PRO A 15 4.45 -14.05 -1.53
N LEU A 16 3.84 -12.88 -1.67
CA LEU A 16 2.43 -12.72 -1.40
C LEU A 16 1.63 -13.65 -2.32
N GLN A 17 0.93 -14.63 -1.74
CA GLN A 17 0.21 -15.68 -2.48
C GLN A 17 -0.81 -15.10 -3.47
N ASN A 18 -0.98 -15.80 -4.60
CA ASN A 18 -1.90 -15.49 -5.70
C ASN A 18 -1.71 -14.08 -6.30
N ARG A 19 -0.49 -13.53 -6.21
CA ARG A 19 -0.16 -12.19 -6.70
C ARG A 19 1.19 -12.21 -7.41
N ILE A 20 1.31 -11.40 -8.46
CA ILE A 20 2.61 -11.10 -9.05
C ILE A 20 3.29 -10.06 -8.16
N ASN A 21 4.50 -10.38 -7.70
CA ASN A 21 5.24 -9.56 -6.74
C ASN A 21 6.39 -8.86 -7.45
N ILE A 22 6.27 -7.54 -7.63
CA ILE A 22 7.30 -6.66 -8.22
C ILE A 22 7.95 -5.83 -7.10
N VAL A 23 9.27 -5.95 -6.96
CA VAL A 23 10.06 -5.20 -5.97
C VAL A 23 10.77 -4.02 -6.65
N LEU A 24 10.56 -2.81 -6.15
CA LEU A 24 11.24 -1.61 -6.64
C LEU A 24 12.58 -1.43 -5.92
N SER A 25 13.67 -1.41 -6.68
CA SER A 25 15.01 -1.15 -6.19
C SER A 25 15.95 -0.72 -7.30
N ARG A 26 16.70 0.36 -7.06
CA ARG A 26 17.81 0.80 -7.93
C ARG A 26 19.11 0.01 -7.74
N GLN A 27 19.19 -0.82 -6.70
CA GLN A 27 20.43 -1.50 -6.30
C GLN A 27 20.40 -3.00 -6.62
N LEU A 28 19.22 -3.62 -6.62
CA LEU A 28 19.07 -5.03 -6.92
C LEU A 28 19.20 -5.26 -8.42
N LYS A 29 20.08 -6.18 -8.81
CA LYS A 29 20.28 -6.60 -10.20
C LYS A 29 19.37 -7.74 -10.62
N ALA A 30 18.73 -8.40 -9.66
CA ALA A 30 17.82 -9.51 -9.86
C ALA A 30 16.69 -9.47 -8.80
N PRO A 31 15.54 -10.13 -9.04
CA PRO A 31 14.50 -10.26 -8.04
C PRO A 31 15.07 -10.91 -6.75
N PRO A 32 14.76 -10.38 -5.56
CA PRO A 32 15.15 -11.04 -4.31
C PRO A 32 14.41 -12.39 -4.18
N ALA A 33 14.95 -13.29 -3.36
CA ALA A 33 14.41 -14.65 -3.20
C ALA A 33 12.89 -14.66 -2.99
N GLY A 34 12.17 -15.37 -3.87
CA GLY A 34 10.71 -15.49 -3.88
C GLY A 34 9.95 -14.38 -4.62
N ALA A 35 10.56 -13.23 -4.91
CA ALA A 35 9.92 -12.21 -5.75
C ALA A 35 9.91 -12.64 -7.22
N HIS A 36 8.90 -12.19 -7.96
CA HIS A 36 8.77 -12.53 -9.38
C HIS A 36 9.60 -11.59 -10.25
N PHE A 37 9.60 -10.30 -9.91
CA PHE A 37 10.28 -9.26 -10.70
C PHE A 37 10.95 -8.21 -9.83
N VAL A 38 11.95 -7.53 -10.40
CA VAL A 38 12.55 -6.31 -9.87
C VAL A 38 12.47 -5.22 -10.93
N ALA A 39 12.16 -4.00 -10.50
CA ALA A 39 12.18 -2.81 -11.37
C ALA A 39 12.94 -1.68 -10.69
N ALA A 40 13.62 -0.83 -11.48
CA ALA A 40 14.45 0.25 -10.94
C ALA A 40 13.61 1.33 -10.24
N ASP A 41 12.42 1.60 -10.77
CA ASP A 41 11.49 2.64 -10.33
C ASP A 41 10.05 2.30 -10.74
N PHE A 42 9.12 3.22 -10.46
CA PHE A 42 7.69 3.02 -10.74
C PHE A 42 7.39 2.98 -12.23
N ALA A 43 8.04 3.81 -13.05
CA ALA A 43 7.84 3.84 -14.49
C ALA A 43 8.27 2.52 -15.14
N ALA A 44 9.43 1.98 -14.76
CA ALA A 44 9.89 0.68 -15.22
C ALA A 44 8.92 -0.45 -14.82
N ALA A 45 8.33 -0.37 -13.63
CA ALA A 45 7.35 -1.35 -13.18
C ALA A 45 6.03 -1.26 -13.95
N LEU A 46 5.56 -0.07 -14.30
CA LEU A 46 4.37 0.09 -15.15
C LEU A 46 4.63 -0.46 -16.56
N ASN A 47 5.78 -0.16 -17.16
CA ASN A 47 6.15 -0.72 -18.45
C ASN A 47 6.14 -2.26 -18.44
N LEU A 48 6.65 -2.88 -17.37
CA LEU A 48 6.60 -4.33 -17.21
C LEU A 48 5.16 -4.85 -17.12
N VAL A 49 4.27 -4.12 -16.43
CA VAL A 49 2.84 -4.47 -16.35
C VAL A 49 2.16 -4.38 -17.70
N ASP A 50 2.39 -3.28 -18.42
CA ASP A 50 1.75 -2.99 -19.71
C ASP A 50 2.29 -3.83 -20.88
N SER A 51 3.42 -4.53 -20.68
CA SER A 51 4.05 -5.39 -21.67
C SER A 51 4.01 -6.87 -21.27
N GLU A 52 5.03 -7.36 -20.57
CA GLU A 52 5.23 -8.77 -20.24
C GLU A 52 4.08 -9.38 -19.42
N LEU A 53 3.39 -8.54 -18.64
CA LEU A 53 2.34 -8.99 -17.72
C LEU A 53 0.94 -8.58 -18.16
N ALA A 54 0.77 -7.96 -19.33
CA ALA A 54 -0.51 -7.40 -19.78
C ALA A 54 -1.63 -8.45 -19.75
N GLU A 55 -1.34 -9.68 -20.17
CA GLU A 55 -2.29 -10.80 -20.21
C GLU A 55 -2.47 -11.52 -18.86
N ARG A 56 -1.68 -11.16 -17.83
CA ARG A 56 -1.65 -11.87 -16.53
C ARG A 56 -2.09 -10.98 -15.36
N ALA A 57 -2.01 -9.66 -15.53
CA ALA A 57 -2.26 -8.69 -14.48
C ALA A 57 -3.59 -7.95 -14.71
N ASP A 58 -4.56 -8.16 -13.82
CA ASP A 58 -5.83 -7.44 -13.83
C ASP A 58 -5.73 -6.07 -13.13
N GLN A 59 -5.12 -6.04 -11.93
CA GLN A 59 -5.06 -4.84 -11.09
C GLN A 59 -3.68 -4.64 -10.49
N VAL A 60 -3.21 -3.40 -10.55
CA VAL A 60 -1.94 -2.98 -9.93
C VAL A 60 -2.19 -2.45 -8.52
N TRP A 61 -1.53 -3.08 -7.55
CA TRP A 61 -1.61 -2.69 -6.14
C TRP A 61 -0.27 -2.17 -5.63
N ILE A 62 -0.26 -0.91 -5.18
CA ILE A 62 0.88 -0.33 -4.49
C ILE A 62 0.73 -0.52 -2.99
N ILE A 63 1.53 -1.42 -2.43
CA ILE A 63 1.55 -1.72 -0.99
C ILE A 63 2.71 -1.01 -0.26
N GLY A 64 3.17 0.11 -0.80
CA GLY A 64 4.18 0.97 -0.19
C GLY A 64 5.61 0.68 -0.63
N GLY A 65 6.63 1.26 0.00
CA GLY A 65 6.58 2.11 1.21
C GLY A 65 6.38 3.62 0.96
N SER A 66 6.69 4.44 1.97
CA SER A 66 6.46 5.89 1.99
C SER A 66 7.00 6.63 0.76
N SER A 67 8.21 6.32 0.30
CA SER A 67 8.80 6.98 -0.88
C SER A 67 7.99 6.73 -2.15
N ILE A 68 7.50 5.49 -2.34
CA ILE A 68 6.69 5.11 -3.50
C ILE A 68 5.32 5.76 -3.41
N TYR A 69 4.73 5.77 -2.22
CA TYR A 69 3.48 6.50 -2.01
C TYR A 69 3.62 7.99 -2.32
N LYS A 70 4.71 8.62 -1.90
CA LYS A 70 4.97 10.04 -2.19
C LYS A 70 5.03 10.28 -3.70
N GLU A 71 5.85 9.51 -4.42
CA GLU A 71 5.97 9.59 -5.87
C GLU A 71 4.61 9.44 -6.59
N ILE A 72 3.80 8.47 -6.16
CA ILE A 72 2.49 8.24 -6.75
C ILE A 72 1.49 9.32 -6.36
N MET A 73 1.58 9.90 -5.17
CA MET A 73 0.68 10.99 -4.75
C MET A 73 1.02 12.33 -5.43
N GLU A 74 2.24 12.47 -5.95
CA GLU A 74 2.69 13.63 -6.72
C GLU A 74 2.38 13.51 -8.22
N SER A 75 2.16 12.30 -8.75
CA SER A 75 1.81 12.12 -10.17
C SER A 75 0.38 12.57 -10.48
N GLN A 76 -0.01 12.64 -11.75
CA GLN A 76 -1.40 12.96 -12.15
C GLN A 76 -2.24 11.72 -12.49
N ALA A 77 -1.67 10.52 -12.37
CA ALA A 77 -2.34 9.29 -12.77
C ALA A 77 -3.61 9.02 -11.92
N PRO A 78 -4.70 8.53 -12.53
CA PRO A 78 -5.90 8.16 -11.79
C PRO A 78 -5.56 7.01 -10.82
N ARG A 79 -6.00 7.15 -9.57
CA ARG A 79 -5.72 6.17 -8.51
C ARG A 79 -6.80 6.18 -7.45
N ARG A 80 -6.91 5.05 -6.74
CA ARG A 80 -7.76 4.90 -5.56
C ARG A 80 -6.90 4.58 -4.35
N LEU A 81 -7.15 5.27 -3.25
CA LEU A 81 -6.52 4.98 -1.97
C LEU A 81 -7.47 4.10 -1.15
N ILE A 82 -7.00 2.92 -0.73
CA ILE A 82 -7.68 2.11 0.28
C ILE A 82 -6.96 2.35 1.60
N VAL A 83 -7.58 3.14 2.47
CA VAL A 83 -6.97 3.64 3.70
C VAL A 83 -7.59 2.96 4.91
N THR A 84 -6.76 2.30 5.71
CA THR A 84 -7.16 1.81 7.04
C THR A 84 -6.79 2.85 8.09
N ARG A 85 -7.80 3.41 8.78
CA ARG A 85 -7.58 4.35 9.89
C ARG A 85 -7.48 3.58 11.21
N VAL A 86 -6.28 3.55 11.79
CA VAL A 86 -6.05 2.92 13.09
C VAL A 86 -6.21 3.98 14.18
N GLN A 87 -7.23 3.85 15.03
CA GLN A 87 -7.53 4.80 16.11
C GLN A 87 -6.68 4.51 17.36
N LYS A 88 -5.35 4.53 17.20
CA LYS A 88 -4.38 4.33 18.28
C LYS A 88 -3.07 5.04 17.93
N GLN A 89 -2.35 5.49 18.95
CA GLN A 89 -1.05 6.13 18.81
C GLN A 89 0.09 5.12 18.85
N PHE A 90 1.12 5.37 18.04
CA PHE A 90 2.33 4.57 17.94
C PHE A 90 3.52 5.50 17.67
N GLU A 91 4.70 5.14 18.19
CA GLU A 91 5.96 5.71 17.73
C GLU A 91 6.23 5.23 16.31
N CYS A 92 6.49 6.16 15.39
CA CYS A 92 6.66 5.90 13.97
C CYS A 92 7.85 6.67 13.41
N ASP A 93 8.64 6.02 12.55
CA ASP A 93 9.76 6.61 11.82
C ASP A 93 9.44 6.93 10.35
N THR A 94 8.29 6.46 9.87
CA THR A 94 7.88 6.49 8.47
C THR A 94 6.40 6.86 8.39
N PHE A 95 6.06 7.84 7.54
CA PHE A 95 4.71 8.36 7.41
C PHE A 95 4.18 8.24 5.98
N PHE A 96 2.87 8.09 5.84
CA PHE A 96 2.20 8.25 4.55
C PHE A 96 2.15 9.73 4.15
N PRO A 97 2.31 10.08 2.87
CA PRO A 97 2.11 11.45 2.38
C PRO A 97 0.71 11.99 2.72
N GLU A 98 0.59 13.31 2.82
CA GLU A 98 -0.69 13.96 3.07
C GLU A 98 -1.71 13.68 1.95
N ILE A 99 -2.96 13.36 2.31
CA ILE A 99 -4.06 13.22 1.35
C ILE A 99 -4.73 14.57 1.20
N ARG A 100 -4.40 15.27 0.11
CA ARG A 100 -4.95 16.59 -0.24
C ARG A 100 -6.41 16.49 -0.70
N PRO A 101 -7.37 17.20 -0.05
CA PRO A 101 -8.78 17.20 -0.43
C PRO A 101 -9.06 17.68 -1.86
N GLU A 102 -8.16 18.50 -2.40
CA GLU A 102 -8.25 19.02 -3.77
C GLU A 102 -7.95 17.94 -4.82
N GLN A 103 -7.25 16.88 -4.42
CA GLN A 103 -6.85 15.77 -5.29
C GLN A 103 -7.67 14.49 -5.04
N PHE A 104 -8.23 14.35 -3.83
CA PHE A 104 -8.92 13.13 -3.43
C PHE A 104 -10.26 13.45 -2.77
N ARG A 105 -11.28 12.71 -3.20
CA ARG A 105 -12.59 12.70 -2.57
C ARG A 105 -12.80 11.41 -1.79
N LEU A 106 -13.24 11.52 -0.54
CA LEU A 106 -13.66 10.35 0.24
C LEU A 106 -14.94 9.76 -0.36
N LEU A 107 -14.91 8.47 -0.69
CA LEU A 107 -16.08 7.75 -1.18
C LEU A 107 -17.00 7.33 -0.02
N PRO A 108 -18.33 7.35 -0.21
CA PRO A 108 -19.28 6.90 0.80
C PRO A 108 -19.13 5.39 1.07
N GLU A 109 -19.55 4.96 2.26
CA GLU A 109 -19.38 3.56 2.70
C GLU A 109 -20.09 2.54 1.81
N SER A 110 -21.18 2.93 1.14
CA SER A 110 -21.91 2.10 0.18
C SER A 110 -21.04 1.61 -0.98
N PHE A 111 -19.92 2.29 -1.26
CA PHE A 111 -18.96 1.96 -2.30
C PHE A 111 -17.92 0.90 -1.88
N ARG A 112 -17.92 0.42 -0.63
CA ARG A 112 -16.99 -0.64 -0.16
C ARG A 112 -17.20 -1.99 -0.85
N ARG A 113 -18.34 -2.21 -1.50
CA ARG A 113 -18.67 -3.48 -2.19
C ARG A 113 -17.97 -3.58 -3.54
N ARG A 114 -16.72 -4.03 -3.56
CA ARG A 114 -16.11 -4.83 -4.66
C ARG A 114 -14.66 -5.28 -4.45
N THR A 115 -13.98 -4.82 -3.40
CA THR A 115 -12.59 -5.24 -3.09
C THR A 115 -12.53 -5.89 -1.71
N ALA A 116 -13.27 -6.97 -1.50
CA ALA A 116 -13.21 -7.68 -0.22
C ALA A 116 -11.92 -8.52 -0.17
N PHE A 117 -10.92 -8.05 0.58
CA PHE A 117 -9.95 -8.96 1.18
C PHE A 117 -10.67 -9.68 2.33
N PRO A 118 -10.57 -11.02 2.45
CA PRO A 118 -11.14 -11.73 3.59
C PRO A 118 -10.33 -11.39 4.85
N THR A 119 -10.78 -10.41 5.63
CA THR A 119 -10.21 -10.08 6.94
C THR A 119 -10.99 -10.79 8.04
N SER A 120 -10.47 -11.92 8.51
CA SER A 120 -10.88 -12.48 9.81
C SER A 120 -10.19 -11.71 10.93
N LEU A 121 -10.77 -10.58 11.35
CA LEU A 121 -10.41 -9.94 12.61
C LEU A 121 -11.66 -9.83 13.48
N ARG A 122 -11.72 -10.67 14.51
CA ARG A 122 -12.75 -10.60 15.55
C ARG A 122 -12.58 -9.28 16.31
N SER A 123 -13.62 -8.47 16.28
CA SER A 123 -13.73 -7.24 17.07
C SER A 123 -14.02 -7.59 18.53
N THR A 124 -13.10 -7.29 19.44
CA THR A 124 -13.41 -7.14 20.87
C THR A 124 -13.61 -5.65 21.13
N ARG A 125 -14.84 -5.26 21.50
CA ARG A 125 -15.18 -3.89 21.90
C ARG A 125 -14.50 -3.56 23.24
N ALA A 126 -14.00 -2.33 23.35
CA ALA A 126 -13.85 -1.65 24.63
C ALA A 126 -14.33 -0.20 24.47
N SER A 127 -15.04 0.26 25.49
CA SER A 127 -15.87 1.47 25.61
C SER A 127 -15.10 2.70 26.11
N SER A 128 -15.54 3.90 25.65
CA SER A 128 -15.50 5.27 26.27
C SER A 128 -14.14 5.83 26.73
N SER A 129 -13.77 7.13 26.65
CA SER A 129 -14.51 8.40 26.77
C SER A 129 -13.63 9.60 26.28
N ASP A 130 -14.29 10.66 25.81
CA ASP A 130 -13.98 12.11 25.80
C ASP A 130 -12.57 12.71 25.58
N GLY A 131 -12.56 13.84 24.84
CA GLY A 131 -11.56 14.92 24.98
C GLY A 131 -10.96 15.40 23.65
N GLY A 132 -11.37 16.57 23.18
CA GLY A 132 -10.96 17.14 21.89
C GLY A 132 -9.54 17.73 21.82
N LEU A 133 -9.20 18.14 20.58
CA LEU A 133 -8.16 19.07 20.09
C LEU A 133 -7.16 18.43 19.11
N GLY A 134 -7.21 18.92 17.85
CA GLY A 134 -6.04 19.12 16.98
C GLY A 134 -5.10 17.92 16.72
N GLY A 135 -5.64 16.74 16.45
CA GLY A 135 -4.80 15.56 16.13
C GLY A 135 -4.68 15.34 14.64
N GLY A 136 -3.55 15.71 14.03
CA GLY A 136 -3.20 15.29 12.67
C GLY A 136 -3.33 13.77 12.54
N ILE A 137 -4.21 13.30 11.65
CA ILE A 137 -4.50 11.87 11.46
C ILE A 137 -3.26 11.21 10.87
N LYS A 138 -2.52 10.46 11.70
CA LYS A 138 -1.37 9.68 11.24
C LYS A 138 -1.83 8.26 10.89
N MET A 139 -1.60 7.90 9.63
CA MET A 139 -2.07 6.67 9.01
C MET A 139 -1.00 5.58 9.12
N LEU A 140 -1.35 4.45 9.74
CA LEU A 140 -0.54 3.23 9.67
C LEU A 140 -0.98 2.42 8.45
N ILE A 141 -0.16 2.39 7.41
CA ILE A 141 -0.35 1.43 6.32
C ILE A 141 0.27 0.12 6.73
N LYS A 142 -0.57 -0.78 7.26
CA LYS A 142 -0.24 -2.19 7.31
C LYS A 142 -0.43 -2.76 5.90
N SER A 143 0.68 -3.03 5.23
CA SER A 143 0.70 -3.92 4.09
C SER A 143 0.67 -5.35 4.61
N PHE A 144 -0.40 -6.09 4.27
CA PHE A 144 -0.59 -7.51 4.62
C PHE A 144 0.34 -8.42 3.82
#